data_AF-A0A6S7DS34-F1
#
_entry.id   AF-A0A6S7DS34-F1
#
_cell.length_a   1.000
_cell.length_b   1.000
_cell.length_c   1.000
_cell.angle_alpha   90.00
_cell.angle_beta   90.00
_cell.angle_gamma   90.00
#
_symmetry.space_group_name_H-M   'P 1'
#
loop_
_entity.id
_entity.type
_entity.pdbx_description
1 polymer ?
#
loop_
_entity_poly.entity_id
_entity_poly.type
_entity_poly.pdbx_seq_one_letter_code
_entity_poly.pdbx_strand_id
1 'polypeptide(L)'
;MTARHASLIALAAAAWIHPAQAAPPETCKTVTVREGDPVPAGACAVNIVPRDPGPGGMLSGEPDWVPVDPQAMPGVFYDSASVKVISERPAVMAVNVAWFYAQPRMSEANGQPYRSVAQPVTMNCSANTYTVNQIVHYAGENATGQIVESLPSANIRNAPVAQDPVQRTLRGVICPADGKSMRK
;
A
#
# COMPACT_ATOMS: atom_id res chain seq x y z
N MET A 1 -49.68 -63.48 -45.51
CA MET A 1 -50.48 -63.42 -44.26
C MET A 1 -49.61 -62.75 -43.21
N THR A 2 -49.85 -61.46 -42.97
CA THR A 2 -50.40 -60.85 -41.74
C THR A 2 -49.35 -60.54 -40.67
N ALA A 3 -49.30 -59.24 -40.34
CA ALA A 3 -48.46 -58.58 -39.35
C ALA A 3 -48.76 -58.99 -37.89
N ARG A 4 -47.83 -58.72 -36.96
CA ARG A 4 -47.95 -57.64 -35.94
C ARG A 4 -46.78 -57.62 -34.94
N HIS A 5 -46.45 -56.38 -34.57
CA HIS A 5 -45.46 -55.82 -33.65
C HIS A 5 -45.38 -56.43 -32.24
N ALA A 6 -44.20 -56.35 -31.62
CA ALA A 6 -43.98 -55.56 -30.39
C ALA A 6 -42.47 -55.41 -30.10
N SER A 7 -42.04 -54.17 -29.87
CA SER A 7 -40.67 -53.73 -29.59
C SER A 7 -40.27 -53.94 -28.13
N LEU A 8 -38.96 -54.07 -27.84
CA LEU A 8 -38.24 -53.29 -26.81
C LEU A 8 -36.72 -53.52 -26.93
N ILE A 9 -36.00 -52.39 -27.01
CA ILE A 9 -34.56 -52.18 -27.24
C ILE A 9 -33.87 -52.14 -25.85
N ALA A 10 -32.98 -53.08 -25.53
CA ALA A 10 -31.50 -52.99 -25.57
C ALA A 10 -30.85 -51.78 -24.84
N LEU A 11 -29.97 -52.07 -23.87
CA LEU A 11 -28.52 -51.76 -23.89
C LEU A 11 -27.90 -51.76 -22.49
N ALA A 12 -26.84 -52.56 -22.35
CA ALA A 12 -25.87 -52.50 -21.27
C ALA A 12 -24.75 -51.51 -21.62
N ALA A 13 -24.20 -50.78 -20.64
CA ALA A 13 -22.85 -50.24 -20.71
C ALA A 13 -22.32 -49.85 -19.33
N ALA A 14 -21.07 -50.24 -19.07
CA ALA A 14 -20.27 -49.92 -17.91
C ALA A 14 -19.95 -48.42 -17.80
N ALA A 15 -20.02 -47.85 -16.60
CA ALA A 15 -19.57 -46.49 -16.33
C ALA A 15 -18.21 -46.51 -15.63
N TRP A 16 -17.27 -45.81 -16.25
CA TRP A 16 -15.91 -45.54 -15.81
C TRP A 16 -15.88 -44.51 -14.67
N ILE A 17 -14.79 -44.56 -13.90
CA ILE A 17 -14.43 -43.69 -12.77
C ILE A 17 -14.43 -42.21 -13.20
N HIS A 18 -15.09 -41.34 -12.41
CA HIS A 18 -14.93 -39.89 -12.53
C HIS A 18 -14.08 -39.39 -11.34
N PRO A 19 -12.97 -38.68 -11.57
CA PRO A 19 -12.35 -37.88 -10.53
C PRO A 19 -13.33 -36.78 -10.10
N ALA A 20 -13.37 -36.48 -8.80
CA ALA A 20 -14.18 -35.41 -8.24
C ALA A 20 -13.98 -34.12 -9.04
N GLN A 21 -15.07 -33.56 -9.56
CA GLN A 21 -15.07 -32.33 -10.32
C GLN A 21 -14.38 -31.23 -9.51
N ALA A 22 -13.33 -30.64 -10.08
CA ALA A 22 -12.82 -29.36 -9.61
C ALA A 22 -13.91 -28.31 -9.82
N ALA A 23 -14.23 -27.57 -8.76
CA ALA A 23 -15.20 -26.48 -8.81
C ALA A 23 -14.78 -25.42 -9.86
N PRO A 24 -15.75 -24.76 -10.52
CA PRO A 24 -15.47 -23.75 -11.53
C PRO A 24 -14.73 -22.54 -10.94
N PRO A 25 -13.95 -21.79 -11.74
CA PRO A 25 -13.17 -20.64 -11.28
C PRO A 25 -14.09 -19.43 -11.04
N GLU A 26 -14.88 -19.48 -9.98
CA GLU A 26 -15.59 -18.33 -9.44
C GLU A 26 -14.57 -17.43 -8.72
N THR A 27 -14.16 -16.38 -9.42
CA THR A 27 -13.61 -15.10 -8.95
C THR A 27 -13.06 -15.09 -7.53
N CYS A 28 -11.95 -15.78 -7.31
CA CYS A 28 -11.36 -15.75 -5.99
C CYS A 28 -10.82 -14.35 -5.69
N LYS A 29 -11.43 -13.71 -4.69
CA LYS A 29 -11.20 -12.29 -4.38
C LYS A 29 -10.12 -12.19 -3.31
N THR A 30 -9.05 -11.46 -3.60
CA THR A 30 -8.11 -11.01 -2.57
C THR A 30 -8.84 -10.02 -1.66
N VAL A 31 -8.84 -10.29 -0.36
CA VAL A 31 -9.52 -9.44 0.63
C VAL A 31 -8.48 -8.78 1.52
N THR A 32 -8.61 -7.47 1.68
CA THR A 32 -7.83 -6.73 2.67
C THR A 32 -8.65 -6.67 3.96
N VAL A 33 -8.09 -7.18 5.07
CA VAL A 33 -8.70 -7.15 6.41
C VAL A 33 -7.83 -6.33 7.35
N ARG A 34 -8.41 -5.71 8.38
CA ARG A 34 -7.60 -5.09 9.42
C ARG A 34 -7.11 -6.15 10.40
N GLU A 35 -5.98 -5.89 11.05
CA GLU A 35 -5.43 -6.76 12.08
C GLU A 35 -6.45 -6.99 13.21
N GLY A 36 -6.81 -8.24 13.43
CA GLY A 36 -7.83 -8.66 14.39
C GLY A 36 -9.28 -8.62 13.88
N ASP A 37 -9.52 -8.30 12.61
CA ASP A 37 -10.83 -8.49 11.97
C ASP A 37 -10.97 -9.94 11.44
N PRO A 38 -12.18 -10.50 11.46
CA PRO A 38 -12.42 -11.86 10.96
C PRO A 38 -12.21 -11.94 9.44
N VAL A 39 -11.45 -12.94 9.01
CA VAL A 39 -11.24 -13.26 7.58
C VAL A 39 -12.50 -13.91 7.01
N PRO A 40 -13.07 -13.40 5.90
CA PRO A 40 -14.23 -14.01 5.26
C PRO A 40 -13.92 -15.41 4.71
N ALA A 41 -14.79 -16.38 4.99
CA ALA A 41 -14.73 -17.71 4.39
C ALA A 41 -14.96 -17.59 2.88
N GLY A 42 -13.92 -17.85 2.09
CA GLY A 42 -13.93 -17.69 0.62
C GLY A 42 -12.81 -16.78 0.06
N ALA A 43 -11.97 -16.18 0.91
CA ALA A 43 -10.78 -15.46 0.47
C ALA A 43 -9.63 -16.44 0.12
N CYS A 44 -9.09 -16.37 -1.10
CA CYS A 44 -7.85 -17.10 -1.47
C CYS A 44 -6.59 -16.42 -0.98
N ALA A 45 -6.63 -15.10 -0.81
CA ALA A 45 -5.51 -14.29 -0.40
C ALA A 45 -6.00 -13.17 0.52
N VAL A 46 -5.29 -12.98 1.62
CA VAL A 46 -5.64 -12.03 2.66
C VAL A 46 -4.48 -11.06 2.83
N ASN A 47 -4.76 -9.77 2.66
CA ASN A 47 -3.80 -8.71 3.02
C ASN A 47 -4.21 -8.14 4.38
N ILE A 48 -3.35 -8.26 5.39
CA ILE A 48 -3.66 -7.78 6.74
C ILE A 48 -3.05 -6.39 6.90
N VAL A 49 -3.91 -5.39 7.08
CA VAL A 49 -3.50 -4.00 7.34
C VAL A 49 -3.52 -3.76 8.86
N PRO A 50 -2.49 -3.16 9.46
CA PRO A 50 -2.48 -2.85 10.88
C PRO A 50 -3.73 -2.08 11.34
N ARG A 51 -4.31 -2.48 12.48
CA ARG A 51 -5.55 -1.88 13.02
C ARG A 51 -5.35 -0.44 13.46
N ASP A 52 -4.16 -0.17 14.00
CA ASP A 52 -3.68 1.14 14.36
C ASP A 52 -2.35 1.33 13.63
N PRO A 53 -2.22 2.32 12.73
CA PRO A 53 -0.96 2.55 12.01
C PRO A 53 0.17 3.01 12.96
N GLY A 54 -0.10 3.15 14.25
CA GLY A 54 0.77 3.86 15.17
C GLY A 54 0.89 5.32 14.76
N PRO A 55 1.76 6.10 15.41
CA PRO A 55 1.97 7.50 15.05
C PRO A 55 2.55 7.73 13.64
N GLY A 56 2.77 6.68 12.83
CA GLY A 56 3.41 6.80 11.52
C GLY A 56 3.00 5.75 10.50
N GLY A 57 1.74 5.35 10.45
CA GLY A 57 1.20 4.68 9.27
C GLY A 57 0.24 5.58 8.50
N MET A 58 -0.04 5.21 7.26
CA MET A 58 -0.76 6.07 6.30
C MET A 58 -2.10 6.52 6.87
N LEU A 59 -2.19 7.83 7.09
CA LEU A 59 -3.36 8.49 7.67
C LEU A 59 -4.54 8.40 6.70
N SER A 60 -5.71 8.07 7.23
CA SER A 60 -6.92 7.79 6.46
C SER A 60 -7.57 9.06 5.92
N GLY A 61 -7.32 9.36 4.65
CA GLY A 61 -7.94 10.39 3.82
C GLY A 61 -7.62 10.10 2.36
N GLU A 62 -8.37 10.65 1.41
CA GLU A 62 -7.91 10.64 0.01
C GLU A 62 -6.65 11.51 -0.08
N PRO A 63 -5.51 10.99 -0.57
CA PRO A 63 -4.25 11.73 -0.55
C PRO A 63 -4.35 13.01 -1.39
N ASP A 64 -3.78 14.11 -0.88
CA ASP A 64 -3.62 15.36 -1.62
C ASP A 64 -2.14 15.56 -1.97
N TRP A 65 -1.72 14.93 -3.07
CA TRP A 65 -0.32 14.90 -3.48
C TRP A 65 0.14 16.24 -4.07
N VAL A 66 1.05 16.90 -3.34
CA VAL A 66 1.68 18.16 -3.75
C VAL A 66 3.15 17.91 -4.07
N PRO A 67 3.69 18.41 -5.20
CA PRO A 67 5.10 18.21 -5.52
C PRO A 67 6.00 18.89 -4.48
N VAL A 68 7.05 18.20 -4.05
CA VAL A 68 8.01 18.75 -3.08
C VAL A 68 8.84 19.87 -3.72
N ASP A 69 9.41 19.60 -4.90
CA ASP A 69 10.08 20.57 -5.76
C ASP A 69 9.99 20.06 -7.21
N PRO A 70 9.07 20.58 -8.04
CA PRO A 70 8.90 20.09 -9.41
C PRO A 70 10.14 20.23 -10.29
N GLN A 71 11.04 21.18 -9.99
CA GLN A 71 12.20 21.49 -10.83
C GLN A 71 13.42 20.68 -10.39
N ALA A 72 13.68 20.61 -9.09
CA ALA A 72 14.86 19.90 -8.57
C ALA A 72 14.61 18.41 -8.32
N MET A 73 13.36 18.01 -8.05
CA MET A 73 12.98 16.65 -7.63
C MET A 73 11.73 16.16 -8.37
N PRO A 74 11.80 16.00 -9.71
CA PRO A 74 10.67 15.55 -10.49
C PRO A 74 10.21 14.16 -10.04
N GLY A 75 8.89 14.01 -9.86
CA GLY A 75 8.29 12.76 -9.41
C GLY A 75 8.24 12.58 -7.89
N VAL A 76 8.67 13.56 -7.08
CA VAL A 76 8.61 13.51 -5.61
C VAL A 76 7.48 14.40 -5.08
N PHE A 77 6.62 13.81 -4.26
CA PHE A 77 5.42 14.44 -3.72
C PHE A 77 5.31 14.22 -2.23
N TYR A 78 4.60 15.10 -1.54
CA TYR A 78 4.13 14.88 -0.17
C TYR A 78 2.62 14.99 -0.14
N ASP A 79 1.98 14.24 0.75
CA ASP A 79 0.53 14.28 0.93
C ASP A 79 0.19 15.39 1.93
N SER A 80 -0.36 16.50 1.43
CA SER A 80 -0.70 17.67 2.24
C SER A 80 -1.77 17.32 3.29
N ALA A 81 -2.70 16.42 2.95
CA ALA A 81 -3.76 15.95 3.83
C ALA A 81 -3.25 15.07 4.98
N SER A 82 -2.05 14.48 4.82
CA SER A 82 -1.40 13.68 5.87
C SER A 82 -0.58 14.51 6.87
N VAL A 83 -0.42 15.82 6.66
CA VAL A 83 0.40 16.64 7.56
C VAL A 83 -0.27 16.72 8.94
N LYS A 84 0.43 16.25 9.97
CA LYS A 84 -0.09 16.18 11.33
C LYS A 84 0.95 16.61 12.35
N VAL A 85 0.53 17.37 13.36
CA VAL A 85 1.35 17.63 14.56
C VAL A 85 1.32 16.39 15.45
N ILE A 86 2.50 15.83 15.73
CA ILE A 86 2.68 14.72 16.67
C ILE A 86 2.97 15.25 18.07
N SER A 87 3.77 16.32 18.17
CA SER A 87 4.09 17.00 19.43
C SER A 87 4.40 18.47 19.15
N GLU A 88 4.00 19.36 20.06
CA GLU A 88 4.33 20.79 19.97
C GLU A 88 5.64 21.14 20.69
N ARG A 89 6.02 20.36 21.72
CA ARG A 89 7.23 20.60 22.53
C ARG A 89 7.88 19.26 22.93
N PRO A 90 8.94 18.81 22.22
CA PRO A 90 9.53 19.43 21.02
C PRO A 90 8.57 19.39 19.83
N ALA A 91 8.77 20.27 18.85
CA ALA A 91 7.96 20.32 17.64
C ALA A 91 8.28 19.11 16.76
N VAL A 92 7.29 18.22 16.60
CA VAL A 92 7.38 17.00 15.80
C VAL A 92 6.16 16.91 14.89
N MET A 93 6.42 16.74 13.60
CA MET A 93 5.41 16.62 12.55
C MET A 93 5.44 15.21 11.94
N ALA A 94 4.33 14.75 11.40
CA ALA A 94 4.25 13.58 10.54
C ALA A 94 3.68 13.96 9.18
N VAL A 95 4.13 13.27 8.13
CA VAL A 95 3.69 13.46 6.74
C VAL A 95 4.05 12.22 5.91
N ASN A 96 3.25 11.91 4.89
CA ASN A 96 3.62 10.92 3.88
C ASN A 96 4.36 11.59 2.71
N VAL A 97 5.46 10.97 2.28
CA VAL A 97 6.21 11.35 1.08
C VAL A 97 6.12 10.21 0.09
N ALA A 98 6.00 10.51 -1.19
CA ALA A 98 5.94 9.50 -2.23
C ALA A 98 6.76 9.86 -3.48
N TRP A 99 7.18 8.80 -4.17
CA TRP A 99 7.86 8.87 -5.47
C TRP A 99 6.96 8.20 -6.51
N PHE A 100 6.66 8.92 -7.59
CA PHE A 100 5.88 8.41 -8.71
C PHE A 100 6.79 8.25 -9.93
N TYR A 101 6.87 7.03 -10.43
CA TYR A 101 7.77 6.70 -11.54
C TYR A 101 7.00 6.69 -12.86
N ALA A 102 7.53 7.41 -13.85
CA ALA A 102 6.99 7.41 -15.20
C ALA A 102 6.96 6.00 -15.81
N GLN A 103 8.01 5.21 -15.55
CA GLN A 103 8.13 3.81 -15.95
C GLN A 103 8.09 2.89 -14.73
N PRO A 104 7.39 1.75 -14.79
CA PRO A 104 7.43 0.77 -13.71
C PRO A 104 8.86 0.34 -13.37
N ARG A 105 9.14 0.20 -12.08
CA ARG A 105 10.35 -0.42 -11.55
C ARG A 105 10.05 -1.84 -11.11
N MET A 106 11.07 -2.68 -11.00
CA MET A 106 10.92 -4.06 -10.55
C MET A 106 11.38 -4.20 -9.11
N SER A 107 10.58 -4.83 -8.26
CA SER A 107 11.03 -5.19 -6.91
C SER A 107 12.11 -6.25 -6.99
N GLU A 108 13.24 -6.02 -6.32
CA GLU A 108 14.33 -7.00 -6.26
C GLU A 108 13.95 -8.24 -5.44
N ALA A 109 13.03 -8.10 -4.48
CA ALA A 109 12.63 -9.18 -3.59
C ALA A 109 11.70 -10.21 -4.24
N ASN A 110 10.78 -9.76 -5.12
CA ASN A 110 9.75 -10.62 -5.68
C ASN A 110 9.56 -10.51 -7.20
N GLY A 111 10.31 -9.64 -7.89
CA GLY A 111 10.24 -9.47 -9.33
C GLY A 111 8.91 -8.89 -9.83
N GLN A 112 8.07 -8.32 -8.97
CA GLN A 112 6.82 -7.68 -9.36
C GLN A 112 7.06 -6.20 -9.71
N PRO A 113 6.35 -5.67 -10.72
CA PRO A 113 6.46 -4.26 -11.08
C PRO A 113 5.73 -3.37 -10.07
N TYR A 114 6.33 -2.23 -9.74
CA TYR A 114 5.72 -1.14 -8.95
C TYR A 114 5.90 0.20 -9.66
N ARG A 115 4.93 1.12 -9.49
CA ARG A 115 4.92 2.44 -10.14
C ARG A 115 5.01 3.59 -9.15
N SER A 116 4.84 3.33 -7.87
CA SER A 116 5.06 4.33 -6.84
C SER A 116 5.56 3.75 -5.54
N VAL A 117 6.20 4.59 -4.74
CA VAL A 117 6.72 4.28 -3.41
C VAL A 117 6.22 5.34 -2.45
N ALA A 118 5.72 4.95 -1.28
CA ALA A 118 5.33 5.89 -0.23
C ALA A 118 6.07 5.58 1.08
N GLN A 119 6.38 6.63 1.83
CA GLN A 119 7.09 6.59 3.10
C GLN A 119 6.40 7.52 4.10
N PRO A 120 5.89 7.00 5.23
CA PRO A 120 5.53 7.85 6.34
C PRO A 120 6.80 8.36 7.04
N VAL A 121 6.90 9.68 7.11
CA VAL A 121 8.00 10.42 7.72
C VAL A 121 7.54 11.03 9.03
N THR A 122 8.32 10.84 10.09
CA THR A 122 8.22 11.65 11.32
C THR A 122 9.40 12.60 11.36
N MET A 123 9.11 13.89 11.41
CA MET A 123 10.11 14.95 11.39
C MET A 123 10.18 15.67 12.74
N ASN A 124 11.36 15.63 13.37
CA ASN A 124 11.63 16.41 14.55
C ASN A 124 12.17 17.78 14.13
N CYS A 125 11.26 18.75 14.02
CA CYS A 125 11.56 20.12 13.62
C CYS A 125 12.53 20.80 14.59
N SER A 126 12.46 20.47 15.89
CA SER A 126 13.37 21.02 16.90
C SER A 126 14.79 20.46 16.80
N ALA A 127 14.94 19.19 16.45
CA ALA A 127 16.24 18.51 16.38
C ALA A 127 16.87 18.48 14.98
N ASN A 128 16.17 18.97 13.94
CA ASN A 128 16.59 18.85 12.54
C ASN A 128 16.83 17.40 12.09
N THR A 129 16.01 16.46 12.59
CA THR A 129 16.11 15.05 12.24
C THR A 129 14.79 14.50 11.72
N TYR A 130 14.86 13.38 11.00
CA TYR A 130 13.68 12.66 10.54
C TYR A 130 13.84 11.14 10.75
N THR A 131 12.71 10.46 10.79
CA THR A 131 12.61 9.00 10.87
C THR A 131 11.62 8.55 9.82
N VAL A 132 11.98 7.51 9.06
CA VAL A 132 11.06 6.78 8.20
C VAL A 132 10.76 5.47 8.92
N ASN A 133 9.50 5.05 8.97
CA ASN A 133 9.14 3.80 9.67
C ASN A 133 9.05 2.61 8.72
N GLN A 134 8.56 2.86 7.50
CA GLN A 134 8.33 1.84 6.49
C GLN A 134 8.49 2.44 5.10
N ILE A 135 8.77 1.58 4.13
CA ILE A 135 8.81 1.92 2.72
C ILE A 135 7.83 0.98 2.02
N VAL A 136 6.81 1.53 1.38
CA VAL A 136 5.73 0.75 0.77
C VAL A 136 5.75 0.94 -0.74
N HIS A 137 5.85 -0.15 -1.48
CA HIS A 137 5.85 -0.19 -2.94
C HIS A 137 4.45 -0.51 -3.45
N TYR A 138 3.96 0.27 -4.39
CA TYR A 138 2.61 0.16 -4.94
C TYR A 138 2.65 -0.18 -6.43
N ALA A 139 1.78 -1.11 -6.84
CA ALA A 139 1.61 -1.47 -8.23
C ALA A 139 1.07 -0.30 -9.08
N GLY A 140 0.22 0.54 -8.49
CA GLY A 140 -0.38 1.70 -9.16
C GLY A 140 0.45 2.97 -9.06
N GLU A 141 0.01 3.98 -9.81
CA GLU A 141 0.50 5.36 -9.67
C GLU A 141 -0.04 5.98 -8.38
N ASN A 142 0.54 7.10 -7.94
CA ASN A 142 0.01 7.91 -6.84
C ASN A 142 -0.18 7.16 -5.50
N ALA A 143 0.66 6.15 -5.22
CA ALA A 143 0.56 5.26 -4.07
C ALA A 143 -0.77 4.49 -3.98
N THR A 144 -1.31 4.09 -5.14
CA THR A 144 -2.57 3.33 -5.25
C THR A 144 -2.35 1.89 -5.70
N GLY A 145 -3.42 1.08 -5.63
CA GLY A 145 -3.39 -0.32 -6.05
C GLY A 145 -2.82 -1.26 -5.00
N GLN A 146 -2.46 -2.47 -5.42
CA GLN A 146 -1.94 -3.49 -4.50
C GLN A 146 -0.55 -3.12 -4.00
N ILE A 147 -0.30 -3.41 -2.73
CA ILE A 147 1.04 -3.32 -2.14
C ILE A 147 1.87 -4.47 -2.71
N VAL A 148 2.91 -4.11 -3.45
CA VAL A 148 3.87 -5.05 -4.03
C VAL A 148 4.86 -5.51 -2.96
N GLU A 149 5.26 -4.60 -2.10
CA GLU A 149 6.27 -4.84 -1.08
C GLU A 149 6.10 -3.82 0.06
N SER A 150 6.36 -4.24 1.28
CA SER A 150 6.42 -3.37 2.44
C SER A 150 7.68 -3.68 3.22
N LEU A 151 8.66 -2.79 3.13
CA LEU A 151 9.95 -2.95 3.75
C LEU A 151 10.02 -2.16 5.06
N PRO A 152 10.67 -2.69 6.10
CA PRO A 152 11.07 -1.84 7.21
C PRO A 152 12.01 -0.76 6.68
N SER A 153 11.92 0.46 7.22
CA SER A 153 12.89 1.50 6.90
C SER A 153 14.31 0.97 7.15
N ALA A 154 15.21 1.07 6.19
CA ALA A 154 16.60 0.62 6.30
C ALA A 154 17.41 1.47 7.30
N ASN A 155 17.05 1.41 8.59
CA ASN A 155 17.64 2.14 9.71
C ASN A 155 17.58 3.68 9.63
N ILE A 156 16.61 4.25 8.90
CA ILE A 156 16.42 5.70 8.85
C ILE A 156 15.72 6.15 10.15
N ARG A 157 16.51 6.33 11.21
CA ARG A 157 16.05 6.79 12.53
C ARG A 157 16.87 7.99 12.98
N ASN A 158 16.18 9.08 13.31
CA ASN A 158 16.80 10.35 13.67
C ASN A 158 17.91 10.79 12.69
N ALA A 159 17.72 10.50 11.41
CA ALA A 159 18.66 10.86 10.36
C ALA A 159 18.70 12.39 10.21
N PRO A 160 19.87 12.99 9.94
CA PRO A 160 19.99 14.44 9.83
C PRO A 160 19.31 14.94 8.54
N VAL A 161 18.39 15.90 8.68
CA VAL A 161 17.68 16.52 7.55
C VAL A 161 18.65 17.20 6.56
N ALA A 162 19.79 17.69 7.04
CA ALA A 162 20.78 18.36 6.20
C ALA A 162 21.35 17.47 5.09
N GLN A 163 21.29 16.15 5.20
CA GLN A 163 21.87 15.22 4.23
C GLN A 163 20.88 14.75 3.16
N ASP A 164 19.58 14.96 3.37
CA ASP A 164 18.52 14.52 2.47
C ASP A 164 17.80 15.74 1.86
N PRO A 165 17.97 16.00 0.55
CA PRO A 165 17.37 17.18 -0.10
C PRO A 165 15.84 17.17 -0.05
N VAL A 166 15.20 16.00 -0.14
CA VAL A 166 13.74 15.87 -0.06
C VAL A 166 13.27 16.32 1.32
N GLN A 167 13.91 15.80 2.37
CA GLN A 167 13.52 16.10 3.75
C GLN A 167 13.84 17.54 4.13
N ARG A 168 14.92 18.11 3.56
CA ARG A 168 15.27 19.53 3.77
C ARG A 168 14.20 20.46 3.22
N THR A 169 13.75 20.24 1.99
CA THR A 169 12.67 21.03 1.39
C THR A 169 11.37 20.81 2.15
N LEU A 170 11.05 19.55 2.48
CA LEU A 170 9.84 19.20 3.22
C LEU A 170 9.78 19.85 4.61
N ARG A 171 10.91 19.92 5.32
CA ARG A 171 11.03 20.67 6.59
C ARG A 171 10.58 22.12 6.43
N GLY A 172 11.03 22.80 5.38
CA GLY A 172 10.65 24.18 5.11
C GLY A 172 9.15 24.39 4.87
N VAL A 173 8.44 23.32 4.50
CA VAL A 173 7.00 23.32 4.22
C VAL A 173 6.19 22.98 5.47
N ILE A 174 6.55 21.91 6.18
CA ILE A 174 5.69 21.35 7.26
C ILE A 174 6.08 21.82 8.66
N CYS A 175 7.33 22.24 8.87
CA CYS A 175 7.76 22.65 10.20
C CYS A 175 7.36 24.10 10.46
N PRO A 176 6.91 24.42 11.70
CA PRO A 176 6.74 25.81 12.08
C PRO A 176 8.05 26.58 11.93
N ALA A 177 7.96 27.82 11.44
CA ALA A 177 9.10 28.74 11.47
C ALA A 177 9.59 28.89 12.92
N ASP A 178 10.91 28.93 13.12
CA ASP A 178 11.54 28.99 14.44
C ASP A 178 10.84 30.06 15.31
N GLY A 179 10.14 29.62 16.36
CA GLY A 179 9.43 30.49 17.30
C GLY A 179 7.92 30.70 17.10
N LYS A 180 7.28 30.12 16.07
CA LYS A 180 5.81 30.18 15.90
C LYS A 180 5.16 28.82 16.17
N SER A 181 4.43 28.67 17.27
CA SER A 181 3.50 27.54 17.43
C SER A 181 2.46 27.60 16.30
N MET A 182 2.15 26.46 15.69
CA MET A 182 1.05 26.31 14.74
C MET A 182 -0.27 26.51 15.51
N ARG A 183 -0.73 27.76 15.64
CA ARG A 183 -1.98 28.07 16.36
C ARG A 183 -3.15 27.56 15.52
N LYS A 184 -3.96 26.72 16.16
CA LYS A 184 -5.18 26.08 15.67
C LYS A 184 -6.24 27.07 15.22
#